data_AF-A0A847JMA9-F1
#
_entry.id   AF-A0A847JMA9-F1
#
_cell.length_a   1.000
_cell.length_b   1.000
_cell.length_c   1.000
_cell.angle_alpha   90.00
_cell.angle_beta   90.00
_cell.angle_gamma   90.00
#
_symmetry.space_group_name_H-M   'P 1'
#
loop_
_entity.id
_entity.type
_entity.pdbx_description
1 polymer ?
#
loop_
_entity_poly.entity_id
_entity_poly.type
_entity_poly.pdbx_seq_one_letter_code
_entity_poly.pdbx_strand_id
1 'polypeptide(L)' 'MHDAKLYKTYTLHDLLDELDIIECYAHPGHRFRVGEITNKQRFLYEALGVEPPSLV' A
#
# COMPACT_ATOMS: atom_id res chain seq x y z
N MET A 1 11.06 7.20 3.16
CA MET A 1 12.22 6.60 2.47
C MET A 1 13.47 6.52 3.34
N HIS A 2 14.00 7.64 3.83
CA HIS A 2 15.25 7.64 4.62
C HIS A 2 15.07 7.10 6.04
N ASP A 3 13.98 7.48 6.73
CA ASP A 3 13.74 7.10 8.12
C ASP A 3 13.62 5.58 8.31
N ALA A 4 12.86 4.93 7.42
CA ALA A 4 12.76 3.47 7.37
C ALA A 4 13.85 2.78 6.53
N LYS A 5 14.85 3.53 6.03
CA LYS A 5 15.97 3.03 5.19
C LYS A 5 15.52 2.26 3.94
N LEU A 6 14.32 2.51 3.44
CA LEU A 6 13.74 1.84 2.27
C LEU A 6 14.58 2.05 1.00
N TYR A 7 15.30 3.17 0.90
CA TYR A 7 16.20 3.47 -0.23
C TYR A 7 17.33 2.44 -0.43
N LYS A 8 17.62 1.60 0.59
CA LYS A 8 18.62 0.53 0.49
C LYS A 8 18.12 -0.70 -0.24
N THR A 9 16.80 -0.87 -0.30
CA THR A 9 16.13 -2.08 -0.83
C THR A 9 15.18 -1.76 -1.97
N TYR A 10 14.69 -0.53 -2.06
CA TYR A 10 13.77 -0.07 -3.08
C TYR A 10 14.29 1.20 -3.75
N THR A 11 14.16 1.29 -5.06
CA THR A 11 14.11 2.60 -5.70
C THR A 11 12.76 3.26 -5.42
N LEU A 12 12.66 4.58 -5.66
CA LEU A 12 11.38 5.27 -5.56
C LEU A 12 10.34 4.66 -6.52
N HIS A 13 10.77 4.24 -7.71
CA HIS A 13 9.89 3.63 -8.69
C HIS A 13 9.37 2.27 -8.21
N ASP A 14 10.25 1.39 -7.73
CA ASP A 14 9.84 0.07 -7.24
C ASP A 14 8.84 0.17 -6.08
N LEU A 15 9.03 1.15 -5.18
CA LEU A 15 8.12 1.37 -4.07
C LEU A 15 6.74 1.84 -4.55
N LEU A 16 6.70 2.75 -5.53
CA LEU A 16 5.44 3.23 -6.10
C LEU A 16 4.70 2.11 -6.82
N ASP A 17 5.42 1.28 -7.59
CA ASP A 17 4.83 0.13 -8.28
C ASP A 17 4.20 -0.88 -7.30
N GLU A 18 4.87 -1.16 -6.18
CA GLU A 18 4.33 -2.06 -5.14
C GLU A 18 3.08 -1.49 -4.45
N LEU A 19 2.96 -0.16 -4.34
CA LEU A 19 1.79 0.52 -3.75
C LEU A 19 0.63 0.68 -4.75
N ASP A 20 0.91 0.90 -6.03
CA ASP A 20 -0.10 1.11 -7.09
C ASP A 20 -0.88 -0.17 -7.45
N ILE A 21 -0.46 -1.35 -6.96
CA ILE A 21 -1.16 -2.63 -7.16
C ILE A 21 -2.39 -2.77 -6.25
N ILE A 22 -2.61 -1.88 -5.27
CA ILE A 22 -3.76 -2.01 -4.37
C ILE A 22 -5.06 -1.67 -5.10
N GLU A 23 -5.80 -2.71 -5.47
CA GLU A 23 -7.09 -2.58 -6.13
C GLU A 23 -8.15 -2.01 -5.16
N CYS A 24 -8.78 -0.90 -5.53
CA CYS A 24 -9.93 -0.35 -4.82
C CYS A 24 -11.15 -0.32 -5.74
N TYR A 25 -12.17 -1.07 -5.37
CA TYR A 25 -13.41 -1.19 -6.12
C TYR A 25 -14.49 -0.28 -5.55
N ALA A 26 -15.00 0.61 -6.39
CA ALA A 26 -16.15 1.45 -6.11
C ALA A 26 -17.30 1.00 -6.99
N HIS A 27 -18.42 0.59 -6.40
CA HIS A 27 -19.64 0.33 -7.15
C HIS A 27 -20.75 1.27 -6.67
N PRO A 28 -21.47 1.97 -7.57
CA PRO A 28 -22.56 2.85 -7.18
C PRO A 28 -23.55 2.15 -6.24
N GLY A 29 -23.91 2.81 -5.13
CA GLY A 29 -24.82 2.26 -4.12
C GLY A 29 -24.22 1.19 -3.20
N HIS A 30 -22.92 0.87 -3.31
CA HIS A 30 -22.23 -0.10 -2.44
C HIS A 30 -21.05 0.57 -1.73
N ARG A 31 -20.65 0.01 -0.57
CA ARG A 31 -19.44 0.47 0.13
C ARG A 31 -18.21 0.13 -0.71
N PHE A 32 -17.23 1.03 -0.69
CA PHE A 32 -15.91 0.79 -1.27
C PHE A 32 -15.31 -0.51 -0.72
N ARG A 33 -14.70 -1.30 -1.59
CA ARG A 33 -14.00 -2.53 -1.21
C ARG A 33 -12.55 -2.43 -1.64
N VAL A 34 -11.66 -2.63 -0.69
CA VAL A 34 -10.23 -2.82 -0.96
C VAL A 34 -10.02 -4.28 -1.34
N GLY A 35 -9.18 -4.56 -2.33
CA GLY A 35 -8.71 -5.89 -2.65
C GLY A 35 -7.80 -6.48 -1.56
N GLU A 36 -7.18 -7.62 -1.85
CA GLU A 36 -6.20 -8.21 -0.94
C GLU A 36 -4.99 -7.29 -0.76
N ILE A 37 -4.56 -7.09 0.49
CA ILE A 37 -3.29 -6.42 0.79
C ILE A 37 -2.24 -7.44 1.19
N THR A 38 -1.16 -7.47 0.41
CA THR A 38 -0.01 -8.34 0.63
C THR A 38 0.80 -7.90 1.85
N ASN A 39 1.58 -8.82 2.44
CA ASN A 39 2.46 -8.49 3.57
C ASN A 39 3.52 -7.45 3.22
N LYS A 40 4.02 -7.44 1.97
CA LYS A 40 4.96 -6.42 1.51
C LYS A 40 4.33 -5.04 1.53
N GLN A 41 3.10 -4.91 1.04
CA GLN A 41 2.37 -3.64 1.06
C GLN A 41 2.12 -3.19 2.50
N ARG A 42 1.65 -4.06 3.40
CA ARG A 42 1.47 -3.70 4.82
C ARG A 42 2.75 -3.16 5.45
N PHE A 43 3.87 -3.84 5.21
CA PHE A 43 5.18 -3.37 5.67
C PHE A 43 5.53 -1.99 5.12
N LEU A 44 5.27 -1.72 3.83
CA LEU A 44 5.53 -0.40 3.24
C LEU A 44 4.65 0.68 3.86
N TYR A 45 3.36 0.44 4.08
CA TYR A 45 2.46 1.38 4.76
C TYR A 45 2.95 1.72 6.17
N GLU A 46 3.24 0.69 6.98
CA GLU A 46 3.78 0.86 8.33
C GLU A 46 5.12 1.61 8.32
N ALA A 47 6.03 1.26 7.41
CA ALA A 47 7.32 1.91 7.25
C ALA A 47 7.21 3.38 6.80
N LEU A 48 6.12 3.75 6.15
CA LEU A 48 5.78 5.12 5.78
C LEU A 48 4.98 5.84 6.87
N GLY A 49 4.62 5.16 7.96
CA GLY A 49 3.81 5.72 9.06
C GLY A 49 2.35 5.95 8.68
N VAL A 50 1.85 5.22 7.68
CA VAL A 50 0.46 5.29 7.20
C VAL A 50 -0.24 3.99 7.55
N GLU A 51 -1.49 4.05 8.03
CA GLU A 51 -2.24 2.81 8.27
C GLU A 51 -2.54 2.11 6.94
N PRO A 52 -2.29 0.79 6.84
CA PRO A 52 -2.65 0.04 5.64
C PRO A 52 -4.17 0.06 5.46
N PRO A 53 -4.67 0.15 4.22
CA PRO A 53 -6.10 0.10 3.98
C PRO A 53 -6.69 -1.20 4.55
N SER A 54 -7.85 -1.11 5.20
CA SER A 54 -8.50 -2.30 5.78
C SER A 54 -9.74 -2.68 4.99
N LEU A 55 -9.97 -3.98 4.86
CA LEU A 55 -11.23 -4.54 4.39
C LEU A 55 -12.30 -4.21 5.44
N VAL A 56 -13.16 -3.21 5.16
CA VAL A 56 -14.32 -2.85 6.00
C VAL A 56 -15.60 -3.54 5.53
#